data_AF-A0A3N0XP39-F1
#
_entry.id   AF-A0A3N0XP39-F1
#
_cell.length_a   1.000
_cell.length_b   1.000
_cell.length_c   1.000
_cell.angle_alpha   90.00
_cell.angle_beta   90.00
_cell.angle_gamma   90.00
#
_symmetry.space_group_name_H-M   'P 1'
#
loop_
_entity.id
_entity.type
_entity.pdbx_description
1 polymer ?
#
loop_
_entity_poly.entity_id
_entity_poly.type
_entity_poly.pdbx_seq_one_letter_code
_entity_poly.pdbx_strand_id
1 'polypeptide(L)'
;MHSTLSVIGCNCHGCIHGDKRQIQVQVFSTTAATLTAYAPKRKKTVYILSSMHSVIQTDNTTKRKPNTVTLYNTTKCGVDVMDQMVREYTVRTGTRRWPVAVFYNMIDMAALNAHVLYQACTGRQERRVDFLVELARELANSHMCAKKARKEQLLRTQPSTPSPGKRAMCQVKHQCKNNHATVRCVHCYRYTCGKCRREIPWQCQDCE
;
A
#
# COMPACT_ATOMS: atom_id res chain seq x y z
N MET A 1 -33.94 4.26 -1.32
CA MET A 1 -33.84 5.67 -1.77
C MET A 1 -32.39 6.09 -1.66
N HIS A 2 -31.72 6.41 -2.76
CA HIS A 2 -30.32 6.86 -2.73
C HIS A 2 -30.26 8.37 -2.45
N SER A 3 -29.70 8.73 -1.32
CA SER A 3 -29.37 10.11 -0.97
C SER A 3 -28.12 10.57 -1.72
N THR A 4 -28.19 11.72 -2.39
CA THR A 4 -27.11 12.25 -3.24
C THR A 4 -26.83 13.71 -2.88
N LEU A 5 -25.53 14.06 -2.87
CA LEU A 5 -25.03 15.42 -2.70
C LEU A 5 -23.90 15.63 -3.72
N SER A 6 -24.05 16.58 -4.63
CA SER A 6 -23.07 16.80 -5.70
C SER A 6 -22.97 18.27 -6.10
N VAL A 7 -21.79 18.66 -6.58
CA VAL A 7 -21.58 19.97 -7.23
C VAL A 7 -21.94 19.84 -8.70
N ILE A 8 -22.74 20.79 -9.20
CA ILE A 8 -23.08 20.86 -10.63
C ILE A 8 -22.14 21.85 -11.31
N GLY A 9 -21.46 21.39 -12.36
CA GLY A 9 -20.71 22.26 -13.28
C GLY A 9 -21.68 23.11 -14.11
N CYS A 10 -21.49 24.42 -14.12
CA CYS A 10 -22.32 25.33 -14.91
C CYS A 10 -21.46 25.91 -16.05
N ASN A 11 -21.67 25.45 -17.28
CA ASN A 11 -21.04 26.01 -18.50
C ASN A 11 -21.89 27.13 -19.13
N CYS A 12 -22.78 27.75 -18.37
CA CYS A 12 -23.73 28.71 -18.91
C CYS A 12 -23.12 30.11 -19.00
N HIS A 13 -22.92 30.58 -20.24
CA HIS A 13 -22.68 31.98 -20.60
C HIS A 13 -23.85 32.94 -20.25
N GLY A 14 -24.90 32.46 -19.59
CA GLY A 14 -26.18 33.16 -19.41
C GLY A 14 -26.73 33.19 -17.98
N CYS A 15 -25.92 32.98 -16.93
CA CYS A 15 -26.41 33.15 -15.57
C CYS A 15 -26.55 34.65 -15.23
N ILE A 16 -27.69 35.02 -14.66
CA ILE A 16 -28.08 36.38 -14.25
C ILE A 16 -26.96 37.00 -13.42
N HIS A 17 -26.29 37.99 -14.00
CA HIS A 17 -25.26 38.78 -13.33
C HIS A 17 -25.94 39.78 -12.40
N GLY A 18 -26.30 39.33 -11.20
CA GLY A 18 -26.72 40.22 -10.12
C GLY A 18 -25.59 41.18 -9.75
N ASP A 19 -25.81 42.46 -9.95
CA ASP A 19 -24.93 43.54 -9.53
C ASP A 19 -24.98 43.67 -8.00
N LYS A 20 -23.94 43.20 -7.28
CA LYS A 20 -23.53 43.67 -5.92
C LYS A 20 -22.35 42.89 -5.32
N ARG A 21 -21.56 43.58 -4.48
CA ARG A 21 -20.41 43.06 -3.70
C ARG A 21 -20.78 42.13 -2.52
N GLN A 22 -21.98 41.54 -2.50
CA GLN A 22 -22.50 40.80 -1.35
C GLN A 22 -22.56 39.28 -1.61
N ILE A 23 -22.37 38.50 -0.54
CA ILE A 23 -22.57 37.05 -0.57
C ILE A 23 -24.03 36.75 -0.87
N GLN A 24 -24.28 35.91 -1.89
CA GLN A 24 -25.63 35.53 -2.28
C GLN A 24 -25.83 34.03 -2.09
N VAL A 25 -26.99 33.67 -1.55
CA VAL A 25 -27.48 32.30 -1.43
C VAL A 25 -28.86 32.29 -2.08
N GLN A 26 -29.04 31.49 -3.13
CA GLN A 26 -30.33 31.22 -3.73
C GLN A 26 -30.63 29.73 -3.59
N VAL A 27 -31.90 29.41 -3.30
CA VAL A 27 -32.35 28.05 -3.05
C VAL A 27 -33.53 27.77 -3.96
N PHE A 28 -33.42 26.68 -4.73
CA PHE A 28 -34.50 26.16 -5.55
C PHE A 28 -34.82 24.77 -5.04
N SER A 29 -36.05 24.54 -4.58
CA SER A 29 -36.47 23.25 -4.05
C SER A 29 -37.51 22.60 -4.95
N THR A 30 -37.46 21.28 -4.99
CA THR A 30 -38.49 20.40 -5.57
C THR A 30 -38.86 19.38 -4.50
N THR A 31 -39.89 18.58 -4.74
CA THR A 31 -40.31 17.51 -3.82
C THR A 31 -39.21 16.46 -3.58
N ALA A 32 -38.25 16.32 -4.51
CA ALA A 32 -37.23 15.28 -4.48
C ALA A 32 -35.82 15.80 -4.13
N ALA A 33 -35.51 17.07 -4.40
CA ALA A 33 -34.18 17.63 -4.23
C ALA A 33 -34.16 19.16 -4.13
N THR A 34 -33.08 19.67 -3.55
CA THR A 34 -32.82 21.09 -3.38
C THR A 34 -31.51 21.48 -4.08
N LEU A 35 -31.58 22.50 -4.93
CA LEU A 35 -30.44 23.15 -5.56
C LEU A 35 -30.09 24.43 -4.81
N THR A 36 -28.89 24.49 -4.27
CA THR A 36 -28.32 25.68 -3.62
C THR A 36 -27.32 26.33 -4.56
N ALA A 37 -27.56 27.59 -4.95
CA ALA A 37 -26.59 28.43 -5.62
C ALA A 37 -25.92 29.36 -4.59
N TYR A 38 -24.63 29.15 -4.34
CA TYR A 38 -23.85 29.91 -3.36
C TYR A 38 -22.76 30.72 -4.07
N ALA A 39 -22.82 32.05 -3.94
CA ALA A 39 -21.84 32.97 -4.51
C ALA A 39 -21.00 33.62 -3.39
N PRO A 40 -19.88 33.01 -2.96
CA PRO A 40 -19.00 33.58 -1.93
C PRO A 40 -18.19 34.79 -2.42
N LYS A 41 -17.98 34.91 -3.74
CA LYS A 41 -17.18 35.98 -4.37
C LYS A 41 -17.80 36.37 -5.71
N ARG A 42 -17.52 37.61 -6.16
CA ARG A 42 -17.95 38.09 -7.49
C ARG A 42 -17.49 37.13 -8.59
N LYS A 43 -18.38 36.78 -9.53
CA LYS A 43 -18.14 35.85 -10.64
C LYS A 43 -17.75 34.41 -10.23
N LYS A 44 -17.91 34.03 -8.96
CA LYS A 44 -17.68 32.65 -8.50
C LYS A 44 -18.92 32.16 -7.78
N THR A 45 -19.71 31.35 -8.49
CA THR A 45 -20.91 30.70 -7.96
C THR A 45 -20.68 29.19 -7.93
N VAL A 46 -21.07 28.56 -6.83
CA VAL A 46 -21.05 27.11 -6.63
C VAL A 46 -22.49 26.64 -6.59
N TYR A 47 -22.83 25.67 -7.43
CA TYR A 47 -24.13 25.03 -7.44
C TYR A 47 -24.03 23.67 -6.77
N ILE A 48 -24.86 23.43 -5.76
CA ILE A 48 -24.91 22.16 -5.03
C ILE A 48 -26.32 21.61 -5.11
N LEU A 49 -26.45 20.42 -5.67
CA LEU A 49 -27.70 19.67 -5.66
C LEU A 49 -27.67 18.66 -4.53
N SER A 50 -28.75 18.61 -3.75
CA SER A 50 -28.90 17.66 -2.66
C SER A 50 -30.31 17.09 -2.58
N SER A 51 -30.42 15.76 -2.52
CA SER A 51 -31.67 15.08 -2.11
C SER A 51 -31.73 14.82 -0.60
N MET A 52 -30.74 15.28 0.17
CA MET A 52 -30.66 15.07 1.63
C MET A 52 -31.21 16.25 2.43
N HIS A 53 -31.25 17.44 1.84
CA HIS A 53 -31.61 18.65 2.55
C HIS A 53 -32.96 19.17 2.06
N SER A 54 -33.96 19.14 2.93
CA SER A 54 -35.26 19.79 2.71
C SER A 54 -35.25 21.28 3.08
N VAL A 55 -34.36 21.68 3.99
CA VAL A 55 -34.21 23.05 4.46
C VAL A 55 -32.74 23.47 4.40
N ILE A 56 -32.49 24.64 3.79
CA ILE A 56 -31.14 25.21 3.70
C ILE A 56 -30.96 26.22 4.82
N GLN A 57 -29.93 26.00 5.64
CA GLN A 57 -29.53 26.91 6.71
C GLN A 57 -28.17 27.50 6.38
N THR A 58 -27.99 28.79 6.62
CA THR A 58 -26.69 29.47 6.50
C THR A 58 -26.07 29.64 7.87
N ASP A 59 -24.76 29.45 7.96
CA ASP A 59 -24.05 29.78 9.19
C ASP A 59 -24.13 31.29 9.53
N ASN A 60 -23.93 31.63 10.81
CA ASN A 60 -23.90 33.02 11.29
C ASN A 60 -22.56 33.71 11.03
N THR A 61 -21.71 33.13 10.18
CA THR A 61 -20.38 33.69 9.91
C THR A 61 -20.45 34.78 8.85
N THR A 62 -19.38 35.57 8.73
CA THR A 62 -19.24 36.54 7.63
C THR A 62 -19.35 35.92 6.24
N LYS A 63 -19.13 34.60 6.12
CA LYS A 63 -19.21 33.86 4.85
C LYS A 63 -20.61 33.32 4.54
N ARG A 64 -21.54 33.30 5.50
CA ARG A 64 -22.92 32.78 5.37
C ARG A 64 -22.98 31.46 4.59
N LYS A 65 -22.12 30.50 4.95
CA LYS A 65 -21.99 29.25 4.19
C LYS A 65 -23.24 28.38 4.41
N PRO A 66 -23.91 27.92 3.32
CA PRO A 66 -25.02 26.98 3.44
C PRO A 66 -24.59 25.63 4.01
N ASN A 67 -25.46 24.98 4.78
CA ASN A 67 -25.27 23.62 5.31
C ASN A 67 -24.96 22.60 4.19
N THR A 68 -25.55 22.73 3.00
CA THR A 68 -25.25 21.90 1.83
C THR A 68 -23.79 22.01 1.38
N VAL A 69 -23.23 23.23 1.40
CA VAL A 69 -21.82 23.49 1.10
C VAL A 69 -20.91 22.94 2.19
N THR A 70 -21.32 23.05 3.45
CA THR A 70 -20.57 22.51 4.60
C THR A 70 -20.52 20.99 4.57
N LEU A 71 -21.66 20.33 4.33
CA LEU A 71 -21.73 18.87 4.23
C LEU A 71 -20.96 18.34 3.00
N TYR A 72 -21.03 19.06 1.88
CA TYR A 72 -20.24 18.69 0.71
C TYR A 72 -18.74 18.77 0.99
N ASN A 73 -18.28 19.85 1.65
CA ASN A 73 -16.85 20.00 1.96
C ASN A 73 -16.32 18.96 2.94
N THR A 74 -17.14 18.49 3.88
CA THR A 74 -16.74 17.45 4.86
C THR A 74 -16.70 16.06 4.24
N THR A 75 -17.53 15.78 3.23
CA THR A 75 -17.63 14.45 2.61
C THR A 75 -16.76 14.30 1.36
N LYS A 76 -16.53 15.37 0.59
CA LYS A 76 -15.79 15.30 -0.68
C LYS A 76 -14.31 14.91 -0.56
N CYS A 77 -13.70 15.08 0.62
CA CYS A 77 -12.25 14.91 0.79
C CYS A 77 -11.82 13.44 0.97
N GLY A 78 -12.76 12.49 1.13
CA GLY A 78 -12.41 11.10 1.42
C GLY A 78 -11.48 10.47 0.39
N VAL A 79 -11.75 10.71 -0.90
CA VAL A 79 -10.91 10.19 -2.00
C VAL A 79 -9.54 10.87 -2.03
N ASP A 80 -9.48 12.19 -1.85
CA ASP A 80 -8.22 12.95 -1.84
C ASP A 80 -7.32 12.54 -0.68
N VAL A 81 -7.90 12.33 0.51
CA VAL A 81 -7.17 11.87 1.70
C VAL A 81 -6.65 10.44 1.49
N MET A 82 -7.47 9.55 0.93
CA MET A 82 -7.04 8.20 0.58
C MET A 82 -5.90 8.21 -0.44
N ASP A 83 -6.00 9.02 -1.51
CA ASP A 83 -4.94 9.15 -2.52
C ASP A 83 -3.64 9.70 -1.92
N GLN A 84 -3.73 10.69 -1.02
CA GLN A 84 -2.58 11.19 -0.28
C GLN A 84 -1.93 10.10 0.58
N MET A 85 -2.73 9.33 1.33
CA MET A 85 -2.23 8.22 2.13
C MET A 85 -1.56 7.16 1.25
N VAL A 86 -2.20 6.73 0.17
CA VAL A 86 -1.64 5.75 -0.76
C VAL A 86 -0.28 6.20 -1.30
N ARG A 87 -0.13 7.48 -1.67
CA ARG A 87 1.12 8.03 -2.19
C ARG A 87 2.27 8.04 -1.19
N GLU A 88 1.99 8.18 0.10
CA GLU A 88 3.02 8.22 1.15
C GLU A 88 3.79 6.89 1.26
N TYR A 89 3.09 5.77 1.10
CA TYR A 89 3.65 4.43 1.19
C TYR A 89 3.22 3.58 -0.02
N THR A 90 3.71 3.96 -1.20
CA THR A 90 3.39 3.28 -2.46
C THR A 90 4.45 2.25 -2.85
N VAL A 91 4.01 1.11 -3.36
CA VAL A 91 4.90 0.11 -4.00
C VAL A 91 5.13 0.39 -5.49
N ARG A 92 4.54 1.47 -6.02
CA ARG A 92 4.59 1.78 -7.45
C ARG A 92 6.03 2.06 -7.89
N THR A 93 6.46 1.32 -8.91
CA THR A 93 7.74 1.56 -9.59
C THR A 93 7.51 2.02 -11.02
N GLY A 94 8.49 2.74 -11.59
CA GLY A 94 8.42 3.15 -12.99
C GLY A 94 8.28 1.94 -13.91
N THR A 95 7.14 1.82 -14.60
CA THR A 95 6.83 0.69 -15.49
C THR A 95 6.25 1.18 -16.81
N ARG A 96 6.62 0.51 -17.91
CA ARG A 96 6.04 0.74 -19.25
C ARG A 96 4.81 -0.16 -19.53
N ARG A 97 4.43 -1.01 -18.58
CA ARG A 97 3.33 -1.97 -18.73
C ARG A 97 2.17 -1.51 -17.88
N TRP A 98 1.12 -0.96 -18.50
CA TRP A 98 -0.06 -0.45 -17.80
C TRP A 98 -0.73 -1.46 -16.84
N PRO A 99 -0.79 -2.78 -17.12
CA PRO A 99 -1.41 -3.72 -16.19
C PRO A 99 -0.63 -3.83 -14.89
N VAL A 100 0.70 -3.69 -14.95
CA VAL A 100 1.57 -3.71 -13.77
C VAL A 100 1.34 -2.45 -12.92
N ALA A 101 1.12 -1.29 -13.55
CA ALA A 101 0.79 -0.07 -12.81
C ALA A 101 -0.55 -0.21 -12.07
N VAL A 102 -1.57 -0.80 -12.70
CA VAL A 102 -2.85 -1.10 -12.05
C VAL A 102 -2.67 -2.10 -10.91
N PHE A 103 -1.85 -3.13 -11.10
CA PHE A 103 -1.52 -4.09 -10.06
C PHE A 103 -0.89 -3.44 -8.81
N TYR A 104 0.07 -2.53 -9.00
CA TYR A 104 0.63 -1.77 -7.86
C TYR A 104 -0.43 -0.94 -7.13
N ASN A 105 -1.34 -0.28 -7.86
CA ASN A 105 -2.43 0.46 -7.22
C ASN A 105 -3.35 -0.46 -6.40
N MET A 106 -3.63 -1.67 -6.89
CA MET A 106 -4.43 -2.65 -6.14
C MET A 106 -3.73 -3.08 -4.85
N ILE A 107 -2.41 -3.28 -4.87
CA ILE A 107 -1.63 -3.60 -3.67
C ILE A 107 -1.71 -2.45 -2.65
N ASP A 108 -1.47 -1.21 -3.09
CA ASP A 108 -1.48 -0.06 -2.18
C ASP A 108 -2.85 0.14 -1.52
N MET A 109 -3.94 0.01 -2.29
CA MET A 109 -5.32 0.09 -1.77
C MET A 109 -5.63 -1.08 -0.82
N ALA A 110 -5.23 -2.31 -1.17
CA ALA A 110 -5.45 -3.47 -0.33
C ALA A 110 -4.72 -3.34 1.02
N ALA A 111 -3.48 -2.86 1.00
CA ALA A 111 -2.69 -2.66 2.22
C ALA A 111 -3.29 -1.57 3.12
N LEU A 112 -3.78 -0.46 2.54
CA LEU A 112 -4.48 0.58 3.30
C LEU A 112 -5.77 0.04 3.92
N ASN A 113 -6.59 -0.68 3.15
CA ASN A 113 -7.83 -1.28 3.65
C ASN A 113 -7.56 -2.31 4.75
N ALA A 114 -6.52 -3.13 4.59
CA ALA A 114 -6.10 -4.09 5.61
C ALA A 114 -5.68 -3.38 6.92
N HIS A 115 -4.95 -2.26 6.83
CA HIS A 115 -4.57 -1.47 7.99
C HIS A 115 -5.80 -0.90 8.72
N VAL A 116 -6.75 -0.31 7.98
CA VAL A 116 -8.00 0.22 8.55
C VAL A 116 -8.80 -0.88 9.25
N LEU A 117 -8.95 -2.05 8.61
CA LEU A 117 -9.63 -3.20 9.19
C LEU A 117 -8.91 -3.73 10.43
N TYR A 118 -7.58 -3.81 10.40
CA TYR A 118 -6.78 -4.25 11.55
C TYR A 118 -6.99 -3.32 12.76
N GLN A 119 -6.92 -2.00 12.56
CA GLN A 119 -7.19 -1.04 13.64
C GLN A 119 -8.63 -1.15 14.16
N ALA A 120 -9.61 -1.32 13.28
CA ALA A 120 -11.01 -1.48 13.66
C ALA A 120 -11.28 -2.76 14.47
N CYS A 121 -10.68 -3.88 14.08
CA CYS A 121 -10.89 -5.18 14.73
C CYS A 121 -10.10 -5.32 16.04
N THR A 122 -8.91 -4.73 16.13
CA THR A 122 -8.04 -4.90 17.31
C THR A 122 -8.14 -3.74 18.31
N GLY A 123 -8.69 -2.60 17.90
CA GLY A 123 -8.66 -1.36 18.67
C GLY A 123 -7.27 -0.75 18.82
N ARG A 124 -6.24 -1.32 18.18
CA ARG A 124 -4.86 -0.82 18.29
C ARG A 124 -4.67 0.37 17.37
N GLN A 125 -3.99 1.40 17.89
CA GLN A 125 -3.50 2.53 17.12
C GLN A 125 -2.03 2.31 16.82
N GLU A 126 -1.77 1.59 15.73
CA GLU A 126 -0.43 1.33 15.21
C GLU A 126 -0.09 2.29 14.09
N ARG A 127 1.18 2.71 13.99
CA ARG A 127 1.64 3.52 12.85
C ARG A 127 1.61 2.65 11.59
N ARG A 128 1.10 3.20 10.49
CA ARG A 128 0.97 2.46 9.22
C ARG A 128 2.27 1.83 8.73
N VAL A 129 3.41 2.50 8.91
CA VAL A 129 4.72 1.96 8.51
C VAL A 129 5.06 0.66 9.25
N ASP A 130 4.75 0.56 10.54
CA ASP A 130 5.04 -0.64 11.34
C ASP A 130 4.17 -1.81 10.85
N PHE A 131 2.90 -1.53 10.60
CA PHE A 131 1.95 -2.50 10.03
C PHE A 131 2.43 -3.04 8.68
N LEU A 132 2.89 -2.16 7.79
CA LEU A 132 3.38 -2.54 6.46
C LEU A 132 4.67 -3.38 6.54
N VAL A 133 5.58 -3.07 7.47
CA VAL A 133 6.81 -3.84 7.67
C VAL A 133 6.49 -5.26 8.15
N GLU A 134 5.59 -5.40 9.13
CA GLU A 134 5.21 -6.73 9.63
C GLU A 134 4.44 -7.53 8.56
N LEU A 135 3.51 -6.89 7.85
CA LEU A 135 2.80 -7.50 6.73
C LEU A 135 3.78 -8.03 5.66
N ALA A 136 4.77 -7.22 5.28
CA ALA A 136 5.79 -7.63 4.31
C ALA A 136 6.62 -8.82 4.82
N ARG A 137 6.96 -8.82 6.11
CA ARG A 137 7.70 -9.90 6.76
C ARG A 137 6.92 -11.21 6.75
N GLU A 138 5.64 -11.19 7.13
CA GLU A 138 4.76 -12.35 7.15
C GLU A 138 4.57 -12.96 5.76
N LEU A 139 4.31 -12.12 4.75
CA LEU A 139 4.19 -12.56 3.36
C LEU A 139 5.49 -13.16 2.84
N ALA A 140 6.64 -12.57 3.17
CA ALA A 140 7.95 -13.07 2.74
C ALA A 140 8.32 -14.40 3.40
N ASN A 141 8.00 -14.59 4.69
CA ASN A 141 8.39 -15.78 5.46
C ASN A 141 7.92 -17.08 4.80
N SER A 142 6.67 -17.12 4.32
CA SER A 142 6.10 -18.31 3.66
C SER A 142 6.95 -18.76 2.44
N HIS A 143 7.33 -17.81 1.59
CA HIS A 143 8.13 -18.06 0.40
C HIS A 143 9.60 -18.33 0.71
N MET A 144 10.17 -17.61 1.68
CA MET A 144 11.57 -17.78 2.06
C MET A 144 11.83 -19.15 2.70
N CYS A 145 10.94 -19.62 3.57
CA CYS A 145 11.03 -20.95 4.16
C CYS A 145 10.99 -22.05 3.09
N ALA A 146 10.02 -21.99 2.15
CA ALA A 146 9.92 -22.95 1.06
C ALA A 146 11.16 -22.93 0.15
N LYS A 147 11.68 -21.74 -0.17
CA LYS A 147 12.90 -21.57 -0.99
C LYS A 147 14.13 -22.13 -0.27
N LYS A 148 14.25 -21.90 1.03
CA LYS A 148 15.35 -22.42 1.86
C LYS A 148 15.31 -23.94 1.92
N ALA A 149 14.14 -24.53 2.19
CA ALA A 149 13.95 -25.98 2.22
C ALA A 149 14.30 -26.63 0.87
N ARG A 150 13.84 -26.06 -0.26
CA ARG A 150 14.19 -26.55 -1.60
C ARG A 150 15.69 -26.48 -1.86
N LYS A 151 16.36 -25.39 -1.45
CA LYS A 151 17.80 -25.23 -1.59
C LYS A 151 18.56 -26.25 -0.74
N GLU A 152 18.15 -26.47 0.49
CA GLU A 152 18.73 -27.48 1.39
C GLU A 152 18.54 -28.89 0.83
N GLN A 153 17.36 -29.22 0.31
CA GLN A 153 17.10 -30.50 -0.34
C GLN A 153 18.01 -30.70 -1.56
N LEU A 154 18.13 -29.70 -2.43
CA LEU A 154 19.03 -29.76 -3.59
C LEU A 154 20.48 -30.01 -3.17
N LEU A 155 20.93 -29.34 -2.11
CA LEU A 155 22.27 -29.54 -1.56
C LEU A 155 22.43 -30.95 -0.97
N ARG A 156 21.40 -31.49 -0.32
CA ARG A 156 21.43 -32.84 0.27
C ARG A 156 21.46 -33.95 -0.79
N THR A 157 20.74 -33.79 -1.90
CA THR A 157 20.68 -34.79 -2.99
C THR A 157 21.94 -34.81 -3.86
N GLN A 158 22.82 -33.81 -3.77
CA GLN A 158 24.07 -33.83 -4.53
C GLN A 158 25.00 -34.99 -4.11
N PRO A 159 25.80 -35.53 -5.03
CA PRO A 159 26.75 -36.58 -4.72
C PRO A 159 27.88 -36.08 -3.80
N SER A 160 28.51 -37.00 -3.07
CA SER A 160 29.67 -36.71 -2.20
C SER A 160 30.92 -36.29 -2.98
N THR A 161 30.94 -36.57 -4.29
CA THR A 161 32.03 -36.27 -5.24
C THR A 161 31.48 -35.65 -6.53
N PRO A 162 32.21 -34.76 -7.21
CA PRO A 162 31.74 -34.10 -8.45
C PRO A 162 31.45 -35.05 -9.61
N SER A 163 32.20 -36.16 -9.69
CA SER A 163 32.00 -37.24 -10.66
C SER A 163 32.69 -38.51 -10.15
N PRO A 164 32.33 -39.71 -10.64
CA PRO A 164 32.98 -40.96 -10.24
C PRO A 164 34.50 -40.87 -10.39
N GLY A 165 35.23 -41.17 -9.31
CA GLY A 165 36.70 -41.13 -9.28
C GLY A 165 37.33 -39.74 -9.14
N LYS A 166 36.56 -38.64 -9.20
CA LYS A 166 37.09 -37.27 -9.01
C LYS A 166 36.87 -36.74 -7.60
N ARG A 167 37.82 -35.95 -7.11
CA ARG A 167 37.76 -35.26 -5.81
C ARG A 167 37.52 -33.78 -6.00
N ALA A 168 36.69 -33.18 -5.15
CA ALA A 168 36.47 -31.74 -5.15
C ALA A 168 37.62 -31.01 -4.44
N MET A 169 37.82 -29.73 -4.75
CA MET A 169 38.68 -28.87 -3.93
C MET A 169 37.99 -28.55 -2.60
N CYS A 170 38.73 -28.56 -1.50
CA CYS A 170 38.22 -28.14 -0.20
C CYS A 170 37.78 -26.67 -0.25
N GLN A 171 36.59 -26.40 0.27
CA GLN A 171 35.91 -25.10 0.24
C GLN A 171 35.98 -24.34 1.58
N VAL A 172 36.70 -24.89 2.57
CA VAL A 172 36.99 -24.19 3.83
C VAL A 172 38.06 -23.14 3.53
N LYS A 173 37.70 -21.86 3.68
CA LYS A 173 38.53 -20.73 3.24
C LYS A 173 39.65 -20.39 4.22
N HIS A 174 39.48 -20.71 5.49
CA HIS A 174 40.46 -20.41 6.51
C HIS A 174 41.39 -21.62 6.69
N GLN A 175 42.70 -21.40 6.51
CA GLN A 175 43.78 -22.36 6.85
C GLN A 175 43.90 -23.63 5.99
N CYS A 176 43.08 -23.81 4.94
CA CYS A 176 43.21 -24.95 4.03
C CYS A 176 44.16 -24.68 2.87
N LYS A 177 45.19 -25.53 2.70
CA LYS A 177 46.13 -25.48 1.56
C LYS A 177 45.55 -26.07 0.26
N ASN A 178 44.30 -25.73 -0.10
CA ASN A 178 43.61 -26.24 -1.29
C ASN A 178 43.58 -27.78 -1.43
N ASN A 179 43.57 -28.50 -0.31
CA ASN A 179 43.52 -29.96 -0.31
C ASN A 179 42.25 -30.48 -1.00
N HIS A 180 42.30 -31.71 -1.47
CA HIS A 180 41.14 -32.37 -2.07
C HIS A 180 40.20 -32.98 -1.02
N ALA A 181 38.93 -33.05 -1.37
CA ALA A 181 37.81 -33.51 -0.55
C ALA A 181 36.99 -34.57 -1.28
N THR A 182 36.53 -35.56 -0.52
CA THR A 182 35.69 -36.68 -0.99
C THR A 182 34.31 -36.69 -0.31
N VAL A 183 34.09 -35.77 0.63
CA VAL A 183 32.90 -35.69 1.47
C VAL A 183 32.47 -34.24 1.59
N ARG A 184 31.22 -34.04 2.02
CA ARG A 184 30.58 -32.74 2.19
C ARG A 184 30.06 -32.57 3.61
N CYS A 185 29.97 -31.32 4.04
CA CYS A 185 29.41 -30.95 5.34
C CYS A 185 27.93 -31.31 5.50
N VAL A 186 27.55 -31.91 6.63
CA VAL A 186 26.13 -32.19 6.90
C VAL A 186 25.31 -30.93 7.16
N HIS A 187 25.97 -29.85 7.63
CA HIS A 187 25.30 -28.58 7.95
C HIS A 187 25.35 -27.57 6.80
N CYS A 188 26.50 -27.40 6.15
CA CYS A 188 26.68 -26.39 5.10
C CYS A 188 26.94 -26.95 3.70
N TYR A 189 27.02 -28.28 3.55
CA TYR A 189 27.21 -28.99 2.29
C TYR A 189 28.45 -28.61 1.47
N ARG A 190 29.39 -27.88 2.08
CA ARG A 190 30.70 -27.56 1.50
C ARG A 190 31.58 -28.79 1.44
N TYR A 191 32.36 -28.91 0.36
CA TYR A 191 33.41 -29.93 0.23
C TYR A 191 34.56 -29.63 1.15
N THR A 192 35.05 -30.65 1.84
CA THR A 192 35.92 -30.46 3.00
C THR A 192 36.95 -31.58 3.10
N CYS A 193 38.23 -31.21 3.18
CA CYS A 193 39.31 -32.19 3.28
C CYS A 193 39.41 -32.81 4.68
N GLY A 194 40.17 -33.90 4.79
CA GLY A 194 40.39 -34.62 6.05
C GLY A 194 41.07 -33.81 7.17
N LYS A 195 41.70 -32.67 6.87
CA LYS A 195 42.30 -31.78 7.87
C LYS A 195 41.34 -30.70 8.39
N CYS A 196 40.29 -30.40 7.64
CA CYS A 196 39.30 -29.38 7.98
C CYS A 196 38.01 -30.00 8.56
N ARG A 197 38.02 -31.31 8.84
CA ARG A 197 36.90 -32.04 9.44
C ARG A 197 37.09 -32.25 10.93
N ARG A 198 35.99 -32.26 11.69
CA ARG A 198 35.91 -32.76 13.07
C ARG A 198 35.20 -34.11 13.09
N GLU A 199 35.52 -34.97 14.06
CA GLU A 199 34.95 -36.33 14.15
C GLU A 199 33.62 -36.34 14.93
N ILE A 200 32.57 -36.83 14.24
CA ILE A 200 31.15 -37.12 14.62
C ILE A 200 30.20 -35.90 14.86
N PRO A 201 28.92 -35.94 14.38
CA PRO A 201 28.59 -36.08 12.96
C PRO A 201 29.35 -35.02 12.18
N TRP A 202 29.96 -35.41 11.06
CA TRP A 202 30.93 -34.61 10.32
C TRP A 202 30.41 -33.16 10.09
N GLN A 203 31.05 -32.18 10.74
CA GLN A 203 30.75 -30.74 10.64
C GLN A 203 32.03 -30.00 10.24
N CYS A 204 31.90 -28.98 9.38
CA CYS A 204 33.05 -28.16 9.01
C CYS A 204 33.38 -27.16 10.12
N GLN A 205 34.64 -26.74 10.18
CA GLN A 205 35.10 -25.74 11.16
C GLN A 205 34.41 -24.37 11.02
N ASP A 206 33.86 -24.03 9.84
CA ASP A 206 33.12 -22.77 9.60
C ASP A 206 31.71 -22.73 10.23
N CYS A 207 31.21 -23.84 10.78
CA CYS A 207 29.83 -23.94 11.29
C CYS A 207 29.75 -23.97 12.82
N GLU A 208 30.76 -23.47 13.54
CA GLU A 208 30.64 -23.22 14.99
C GLU A 208 29.45 -22.32 15.33
#